data_AF-A0A0B8Q245-F1
#
_entry.id   AF-A0A0B8Q245-F1
#
_cell.length_a   1.000
_cell.length_b   1.000
_cell.length_c   1.000
_cell.angle_alpha   90.00
_cell.angle_beta   90.00
_cell.angle_gamma   90.00
#
_symmetry.space_group_name_H-M   'P 1'
#
loop_
_entity.id
_entity.type
_entity.pdbx_description
1 polymer ?
#
loop_
_entity_poly.entity_id
_entity_poly.type
_entity_poly.pdbx_seq_one_letter_code
_entity_poly.pdbx_strand_id
1 'polypeptide(L)'
;MTIILGIDPGSRITGYGVIRQTGRKLQYLGSGCIRTSEKELPGRLKQIYAGVSEIITQFNPDVFAIEQVFMSKNADSALKLGQARGSAIVAAVNADLPVHEYAARLIKQAVVGTGGADKARFSTWFSRCSYCQPSLRPMQRMP
;
A
#
# COMPACT_ATOMS: atom_id res chain seq x y z
N MET A 1 -3.05 -14.64 16.45
CA MET A 1 -3.04 -13.18 16.28
C MET A 1 -2.15 -12.92 15.09
N THR A 2 -2.55 -12.07 14.15
CA THR A 2 -1.87 -11.95 12.86
C THR A 2 -1.72 -10.48 12.48
N ILE A 3 -0.51 -10.03 12.19
CA ILE A 3 -0.19 -8.70 11.68
C ILE A 3 -0.08 -8.78 10.16
N ILE A 4 -0.84 -7.96 9.47
CA ILE A 4 -0.92 -7.95 8.01
C ILE A 4 -0.40 -6.60 7.53
N LEU A 5 0.60 -6.64 6.65
CA LEU A 5 1.13 -5.49 5.92
C LEU A 5 0.55 -5.47 4.51
N GLY A 6 -0.24 -4.45 4.18
CA GLY A 6 -0.74 -4.21 2.83
C GLY A 6 0.10 -3.16 2.11
N ILE A 7 0.47 -3.43 0.86
CA ILE A 7 1.20 -2.51 -0.03
C ILE A 7 0.36 -2.19 -1.28
N ASP A 8 0.25 -0.89 -1.57
CA ASP A 8 -0.24 -0.34 -2.84
C ASP A 8 0.96 0.24 -3.61
N PRO A 9 1.56 -0.55 -4.53
CA PRO A 9 2.80 -0.18 -5.17
C PRO A 9 2.59 0.96 -6.18
N GLY A 10 3.48 1.94 -6.17
CA GLY A 10 3.52 2.98 -7.18
C GLY A 10 4.95 3.42 -7.44
N SER A 11 5.27 3.73 -8.70
CA SER A 11 6.64 4.05 -9.12
C SER A 11 7.20 5.32 -8.50
N ARG A 12 6.35 6.21 -7.98
CA ARG A 12 6.74 7.45 -7.28
C ARG A 12 6.30 7.49 -5.82
N ILE A 13 5.13 6.94 -5.55
CA ILE A 13 4.51 6.91 -4.23
C ILE A 13 3.99 5.49 -4.04
N THR A 14 4.52 4.79 -3.05
CA THR A 14 4.04 3.46 -2.65
C THR A 14 3.33 3.59 -1.31
N GLY A 15 2.03 3.29 -1.27
CA GLY A 15 1.23 3.32 -0.06
C GLY A 15 1.41 2.05 0.77
N TYR A 16 1.32 2.17 2.09
CA TYR A 16 1.28 1.00 2.98
C TYR A 16 0.27 1.18 4.12
N GLY A 17 -0.22 0.04 4.62
CA GLY A 17 -1.06 -0.02 5.80
C GLY A 17 -0.79 -1.29 6.60
N VAL A 18 -0.80 -1.18 7.92
CA VAL A 18 -0.54 -2.27 8.85
C VAL A 18 -1.71 -2.40 9.82
N ILE A 19 -2.19 -3.62 9.94
CA ILE A 19 -3.30 -3.98 10.82
C ILE A 19 -3.00 -5.27 11.58
N ARG A 20 -3.61 -5.41 12.75
CA ARG A 20 -3.58 -6.60 13.58
C ARG A 20 -4.96 -7.22 13.63
N GLN A 21 -5.02 -8.52 13.33
CA GLN A 21 -6.21 -9.34 13.45
C GLN A 21 -6.12 -10.25 14.68
N THR A 22 -7.14 -10.13 15.54
CA THR A 22 -7.35 -11.02 16.69
C THR A 22 -8.76 -11.59 16.62
N GLY A 23 -8.89 -12.81 16.09
CA GLY A 23 -10.18 -13.43 15.78
C GLY A 23 -10.93 -12.62 14.73
N ARG A 24 -12.09 -12.04 15.11
CA ARG A 24 -12.89 -11.16 14.26
C ARG A 24 -12.58 -9.66 14.43
N LYS A 25 -11.75 -9.30 15.43
CA LYS A 25 -11.40 -7.90 15.70
C LYS A 25 -10.21 -7.49 14.83
N LEU A 26 -10.31 -6.31 14.24
CA LEU A 26 -9.23 -5.65 13.51
C LEU A 26 -8.82 -4.39 14.26
N GLN A 27 -7.51 -4.27 14.49
CA GLN A 27 -6.86 -3.12 15.10
C GLN A 27 -5.91 -2.50 14.09
N TYR A 28 -5.97 -1.18 13.93
CA TYR A 28 -5.00 -0.47 13.12
C TYR A 28 -3.70 -0.25 13.89
N LEU A 29 -2.57 -0.45 13.21
CA LEU A 29 -1.25 -0.23 13.77
C LEU A 29 -0.54 0.96 13.13
N GLY A 30 -0.75 1.20 11.82
CA GLY A 30 -0.09 2.30 11.12
C GLY A 30 -0.39 2.31 9.63
N SER A 31 -0.14 3.44 8.97
CA SER A 31 -0.17 3.59 7.52
C SER A 31 0.65 4.79 7.12
N GLY A 32 1.04 4.83 5.85
CA GLY A 32 1.82 5.92 5.31
C GLY A 32 2.10 5.74 3.83
N CYS A 33 3.08 6.49 3.34
CA CYS A 33 3.53 6.36 1.97
C CYS A 33 5.06 6.50 1.88
N ILE A 34 5.67 5.63 1.11
CA ILE A 34 7.08 5.73 0.70
C ILE A 34 7.10 6.64 -0.52
N ARG A 35 7.69 7.83 -0.34
CA ARG A 35 7.84 8.81 -1.42
C ARG A 35 9.24 8.72 -1.99
N THR A 36 9.35 8.39 -3.27
CA THR A 36 10.65 8.35 -3.93
C THR A 36 11.01 9.74 -4.43
N SER A 37 12.19 10.23 -4.08
CA SER A 37 12.72 11.53 -4.52
C SER A 37 13.62 11.43 -5.75
N GLU A 38 14.05 10.21 -6.11
CA GLU A 38 15.00 9.98 -7.20
C GLU A 38 14.39 10.29 -8.58
N LYS A 39 15.23 10.78 -9.48
CA LYS A 39 14.84 11.03 -10.89
C LYS A 39 14.82 9.72 -11.68
N GLU A 40 15.85 8.92 -11.50
CA GLU A 40 16.07 7.68 -12.22
C GLU A 40 15.35 6.51 -11.56
N LEU A 41 14.81 5.63 -12.40
CA LEU A 41 14.03 4.47 -11.97
C LEU A 41 14.81 3.55 -11.00
N PRO A 42 16.08 3.16 -11.26
CA PRO A 42 16.81 2.29 -10.33
C PRO A 42 16.91 2.87 -8.92
N GLY A 43 17.11 4.18 -8.81
CA GLY A 43 17.13 4.88 -7.51
C GLY A 43 15.78 4.81 -6.80
N ARG A 44 14.67 4.98 -7.55
CA ARG A 44 13.32 4.82 -6.99
C ARG A 44 13.05 3.41 -6.50
N LEU A 45 13.46 2.39 -7.25
CA LEU A 45 13.31 0.99 -6.86
C LEU A 45 14.09 0.72 -5.55
N LYS A 46 15.33 1.20 -5.45
CA LYS A 46 16.11 1.11 -4.21
C LYS A 46 15.38 1.74 -3.02
N GLN A 47 14.79 2.93 -3.20
CA GLN A 47 14.02 3.61 -2.15
C GLN A 47 12.76 2.82 -1.74
N ILE A 48 12.05 2.23 -2.71
CA ILE A 48 10.90 1.36 -2.44
C ILE A 48 11.33 0.13 -1.65
N TYR A 49 12.37 -0.58 -2.10
CA TYR A 49 12.90 -1.74 -1.40
C TYR A 49 13.29 -1.40 0.05
N ALA A 50 14.07 -0.34 0.25
CA ALA A 50 14.53 0.08 1.56
C ALA A 50 13.36 0.48 2.47
N GLY A 51 12.42 1.29 1.97
CA GLY A 51 11.25 1.71 2.74
C GLY A 51 10.35 0.55 3.13
N VAL A 52 10.11 -0.41 2.23
CA VAL A 52 9.33 -1.62 2.57
C VAL A 52 10.06 -2.47 3.60
N SER A 53 11.37 -2.65 3.46
CA SER A 53 12.19 -3.40 4.42
C SER A 53 12.18 -2.78 5.83
N GLU A 54 12.22 -1.44 5.90
CA GLU A 54 12.10 -0.70 7.16
C GLU A 54 10.74 -0.93 7.82
N ILE A 55 9.65 -0.88 7.06
CA ILE A 55 8.29 -1.13 7.58
C ILE A 55 8.16 -2.58 8.07
N ILE A 56 8.70 -3.55 7.33
CA ILE A 56 8.72 -4.95 7.76
C ILE A 56 9.47 -5.09 9.09
N THR A 57 10.64 -4.45 9.22
CA THR A 57 11.43 -4.47 10.45
C THR A 57 10.70 -3.80 11.61
N GLN A 58 10.01 -2.68 11.35
CA GLN A 58 9.32 -1.90 12.37
C GLN A 58 8.09 -2.62 12.93
N PHE A 59 7.27 -3.22 12.06
CA PHE A 59 6.00 -3.82 12.45
C PHE A 59 6.03 -5.32 12.63
N ASN A 60 7.10 -5.99 12.16
CA ASN A 60 7.28 -7.43 12.16
C ASN A 60 6.00 -8.19 11.76
N PRO A 61 5.46 -7.92 10.55
CA PRO A 61 4.22 -8.53 10.09
C PRO A 61 4.36 -10.05 9.95
N ASP A 62 3.24 -10.76 10.04
CA ASP A 62 3.16 -12.20 9.75
C ASP A 62 2.87 -12.45 8.26
N VAL A 63 2.23 -11.48 7.58
CA VAL A 63 1.75 -11.62 6.20
C VAL A 63 1.95 -10.33 5.42
N PHE A 64 2.38 -10.47 4.16
CA PHE A 64 2.45 -9.40 3.17
C PHE A 64 1.33 -9.53 2.13
N ALA A 65 0.56 -8.47 1.95
CA ALA A 65 -0.52 -8.39 0.98
C ALA A 65 -0.21 -7.31 -0.06
N ILE A 66 -0.33 -7.63 -1.35
CA ILE A 66 -0.08 -6.67 -2.43
C ILE A 66 -1.17 -6.72 -3.50
N GLU A 67 -1.50 -5.56 -4.06
CA GLU A 67 -2.48 -5.44 -5.14
C GLU A 67 -1.96 -6.10 -6.43
N GLN A 68 -2.83 -6.87 -7.09
CA GLN A 68 -2.60 -7.40 -8.42
C GLN A 68 -2.74 -6.27 -9.45
N VAL A 69 -1.72 -6.08 -10.29
CA VAL A 69 -1.70 -5.01 -11.28
C VAL A 69 -2.60 -5.40 -12.46
N PHE A 70 -3.60 -4.56 -12.76
CA PHE A 70 -4.41 -4.69 -13.96
C PHE A 70 -3.72 -4.01 -15.16
N MET A 71 -3.90 -4.59 -16.35
CA MET A 71 -3.37 -4.09 -17.62
C MET A 71 -3.67 -2.60 -17.78
N SER A 72 -2.61 -1.79 -17.71
CA SER A 72 -2.68 -0.36 -17.95
C SER A 72 -2.78 -0.11 -19.46
N LYS A 73 -3.51 0.95 -19.87
CA LYS A 73 -3.61 1.36 -21.28
C LYS A 73 -2.25 1.75 -21.88
N ASN A 74 -1.25 2.07 -21.05
CA ASN A 74 0.09 2.47 -21.49
C ASN A 74 1.13 1.45 -21.01
N ALA A 75 1.83 0.81 -21.95
CA ALA A 75 2.82 -0.23 -21.67
C ALA A 75 4.00 0.29 -20.81
N ASP A 76 4.45 1.52 -21.03
CA ASP A 76 5.58 2.10 -20.29
C ASP A 76 5.26 2.32 -18.80
N SER A 77 4.09 2.87 -18.51
CA SER A 77 3.61 3.03 -17.13
C SER A 77 3.38 1.69 -16.43
N ALA A 78 2.86 0.69 -17.16
CA ALA A 78 2.66 -0.66 -16.64
C ALA A 78 3.99 -1.32 -16.27
N LEU A 79 5.03 -1.15 -17.11
CA LEU A 79 6.36 -1.70 -16.85
C LEU A 79 7.00 -1.08 -15.60
N LYS A 80 6.94 0.25 -15.48
CA LYS A 80 7.45 0.98 -14.30
C LYS A 80 6.73 0.58 -13.02
N LEU A 81 5.41 0.39 -13.09
CA LEU A 81 4.62 -0.10 -11.97
C LEU A 81 4.98 -1.55 -11.62
N GLY A 82 5.14 -2.42 -12.62
CA GLY A 82 5.58 -3.80 -12.44
C GLY A 82 6.94 -3.91 -11.76
N GLN A 83 7.89 -3.05 -12.13
CA GLN A 83 9.21 -2.97 -11.49
C GLN A 83 9.14 -2.50 -10.04
N ALA A 84 8.35 -1.44 -9.76
CA ALA A 84 8.12 -0.97 -8.39
C ALA A 84 7.47 -2.04 -7.51
N ARG A 85 6.48 -2.74 -8.05
CA ARG A 85 5.84 -3.90 -7.40
C ARG A 85 6.84 -5.03 -7.15
N GLY A 86 7.64 -5.41 -8.16
CA GLY A 86 8.68 -6.42 -8.02
C GLY A 86 9.66 -6.07 -6.89
N SER A 87 10.07 -4.81 -6.81
CA SER A 87 10.93 -4.33 -5.73
C SER A 87 10.32 -4.50 -4.33
N ALA A 88 9.01 -4.25 -4.19
CA ALA A 88 8.31 -4.44 -2.91
C ALA A 88 8.16 -5.93 -2.55
N ILE A 89 7.88 -6.79 -3.53
CA ILE A 89 7.77 -8.24 -3.33
C ILE A 89 9.12 -8.83 -2.92
N VAL A 90 10.21 -8.43 -3.59
CA VAL A 90 11.57 -8.88 -3.25
C VAL A 90 11.94 -8.48 -1.83
N ALA A 91 11.55 -7.28 -1.38
CA ALA A 91 11.75 -6.87 0.01
C ALA A 91 11.02 -7.78 1.02
N ALA A 92 9.79 -8.21 0.69
CA ALA A 92 9.01 -9.10 1.55
C ALA A 92 9.62 -10.51 1.62
N VAL A 93 9.94 -11.12 0.48
CA VAL A 93 10.49 -12.48 0.47
C VAL A 93 11.91 -12.56 1.03
N ASN A 94 12.70 -11.49 0.94
CA ASN A 94 14.01 -11.40 1.59
C ASN A 94 13.91 -11.35 3.13
N ALA A 95 12.74 -11.05 3.67
CA ALA A 95 12.44 -11.11 5.10
C ALA A 95 11.66 -12.38 5.48
N ASP A 96 11.65 -13.40 4.61
CA ASP A 96 10.94 -14.67 4.78
C ASP A 96 9.41 -14.50 5.03
N LEU A 97 8.84 -13.40 4.53
CA LEU A 97 7.44 -13.06 4.74
C LEU A 97 6.56 -13.66 3.63
N PRO A 98 5.48 -14.40 3.96
CA PRO A 98 4.57 -14.92 2.95
C PRO A 98 3.84 -13.80 2.23
N VAL A 99 3.93 -13.82 0.89
CA VAL A 99 3.33 -12.83 -0.01
C VAL A 99 2.02 -13.37 -0.60
N HIS A 100 0.95 -12.59 -0.45
CA HIS A 100 -0.35 -12.86 -1.03
C HIS A 100 -0.76 -11.75 -1.98
N GLU A 101 -1.18 -12.14 -3.18
CA GLU A 101 -1.67 -11.22 -4.21
C GLU A 101 -3.19 -11.15 -4.17
N TYR A 102 -3.75 -9.94 -4.11
CA TYR A 102 -5.19 -9.73 -4.11
C TYR A 102 -5.60 -8.85 -5.28
N ALA A 103 -6.67 -9.23 -5.98
CA ALA A 103 -7.26 -8.36 -6.99
C ALA A 103 -7.65 -7.01 -6.36
N ALA A 104 -7.27 -5.91 -7.00
CA ALA A 104 -7.62 -4.52 -6.66
C ALA A 104 -9.05 -4.33 -6.14
N ARG A 105 -9.98 -5.06 -6.74
CA ARG A 105 -11.40 -5.03 -6.43
C ARG A 105 -11.73 -5.64 -5.07
N LEU A 106 -11.02 -6.67 -4.60
CA LEU A 106 -11.22 -7.25 -3.28
C LEU A 106 -10.68 -6.32 -2.18
N ILE A 107 -9.54 -5.68 -2.43
CA ILE A 107 -9.01 -4.64 -1.54
C ILE A 107 -10.01 -3.48 -1.52
N LYS A 108 -10.41 -2.92 -2.66
CA LYS A 108 -11.38 -1.82 -2.73
C LYS A 108 -12.80 -2.21 -2.27
N GLN A 109 -13.27 -3.44 -2.39
CA GLN A 109 -14.59 -3.80 -1.83
C GLN A 109 -14.53 -4.00 -0.32
N ALA A 110 -13.43 -4.56 0.19
CA ALA A 110 -13.15 -4.53 1.62
C ALA A 110 -12.87 -3.10 2.12
N VAL A 111 -12.40 -2.21 1.23
CA VAL A 111 -11.84 -0.87 1.51
C VAL A 111 -12.72 0.36 1.06
N VAL A 112 -13.80 0.25 0.30
CA VAL A 112 -14.69 1.39 -0.08
C VAL A 112 -16.20 1.07 -0.12
N GLY A 113 -16.63 -0.13 0.28
CA GLY A 113 -18.01 -0.39 0.69
C GLY A 113 -19.09 0.00 -0.34
N THR A 114 -19.22 -0.74 -1.43
CA THR A 114 -20.49 -0.83 -2.18
C THR A 114 -20.71 -2.26 -2.67
N GLY A 115 -21.86 -2.84 -2.27
CA GLY A 115 -22.26 -4.22 -2.52
C GLY A 115 -22.50 -4.95 -1.20
N GLY A 116 -23.77 -5.11 -0.84
CA GLY A 116 -24.23 -5.42 0.52
C GLY A 116 -23.84 -6.79 1.08
N ALA A 117 -24.03 -6.86 2.40
CA ALA A 117 -23.98 -8.02 3.29
C ALA A 117 -22.59 -8.41 3.84
N ASP A 118 -22.39 -7.99 5.10
CA ASP A 118 -21.47 -8.49 6.12
C ASP A 118 -19.94 -8.29 5.98
N LYS A 119 -19.37 -7.65 7.02
CA LYS A 119 -17.93 -7.44 7.34
C LYS A 119 -17.25 -6.22 6.70
N ALA A 120 -17.91 -5.08 6.85
CA ALA A 120 -17.48 -3.73 6.53
C ALA A 120 -16.41 -3.12 7.48
N ARG A 121 -15.13 -3.51 7.43
CA ARG A 121 -14.12 -2.88 8.33
C ARG A 121 -12.77 -2.44 7.77
N PHE A 122 -12.39 -2.84 6.56
CA PHE A 122 -11.19 -2.27 5.92
C PHE A 122 -11.51 -0.94 5.21
N SER A 123 -12.80 -0.63 5.03
CA SER A 123 -13.26 0.40 4.11
C SER A 123 -13.27 1.84 4.53
N THR A 124 -13.29 2.07 5.82
CA THR A 124 -13.28 3.43 6.31
C THR A 124 -11.83 3.98 6.40
N TRP A 125 -10.81 3.15 6.14
CA TRP A 125 -9.40 3.46 6.46
C TRP A 125 -8.66 4.25 5.39
N PHE A 126 -8.76 3.90 4.10
CA PHE A 126 -8.03 4.61 3.04
C PHE A 126 -8.65 5.99 2.74
N SER A 127 -9.98 6.10 2.84
CA SER A 127 -10.74 7.34 2.59
C SER A 127 -10.52 8.44 3.64
N ARG A 128 -9.91 8.14 4.79
CA ARG A 128 -9.59 9.11 5.86
C ARG A 128 -8.11 9.49 5.93
N CYS A 129 -7.29 9.00 4.99
CA CYS A 129 -5.90 9.43 4.85
C CYS A 129 -5.87 10.82 4.18
N SER A 130 -5.80 11.87 5.00
CA SER A 130 -5.77 13.29 4.58
C SER A 130 -4.60 13.66 3.65
N TYR A 131 -3.66 12.74 3.40
CA TYR A 131 -2.48 12.94 2.56
C TYR A 131 -2.66 12.52 1.09
N CYS A 132 -3.84 11.98 0.71
CA CYS A 132 -4.14 11.45 -0.63
C CYS A 132 -5.32 12.16 -1.35
N GLN A 133 -5.53 13.47 -1.16
CA GLN A 133 -6.44 14.24 -2.01
C GLN A 133 -5.68 15.08 -3.06
N PRO A 134 -5.97 14.93 -4.37
CA PRO A 134 -5.56 15.91 -5.37
C PRO A 134 -6.46 17.15 -5.25
N SER A 135 -5.90 18.20 -4.66
CA SER A 135 -6.27 19.63 -4.80
C SER A 135 -7.76 20.01 -4.83
N LEU A 136 -8.25 20.55 -3.71
CA LEU A 136 -9.09 21.75 -3.70
C LEU A 136 -8.50 22.72 -2.67
N ARG A 137 -7.70 23.70 -3.13
CA ARG A 137 -7.49 24.95 -2.37
C ARG A 137 -8.58 25.94 -2.82
N PRO A 138 -9.00 26.86 -1.93
CA PRO A 138 -8.47 28.20 -2.07
C PRO A 138 -7.82 28.73 -0.78
N MET A 139 -6.73 29.44 -1.05
CA MET A 139 -6.00 30.43 -0.27
C MET A 139 -6.91 31.39 0.54
N GLN A 140 -6.82 31.41 1.88
CA GLN A 140 -7.13 32.60 2.72
C GLN A 140 -6.30 32.61 4.03
N ARG A 141 -5.45 33.66 4.14
CA ARG A 141 -5.11 34.52 5.30
C ARG A 141 -4.72 33.86 6.65
N MET A 142 -3.43 33.94 7.04
CA MET A 142 -2.80 34.94 7.96
C MET A 142 -2.96 34.57 9.45
N PRO A 143 -2.13 35.07 10.39
CA PRO A 143 -1.34 36.31 10.40
C PRO A 143 0.07 36.21 9.82
#